data_AF-A0A078ACG2-F1
#
_entry.id   AF-A0A078ACG2-F1
#
_cell.length_a   1.000
_cell.length_b   1.000
_cell.length_c   1.000
_cell.angle_alpha   90.00
_cell.angle_beta   90.00
_cell.angle_gamma   90.00
#
_symmetry.space_group_name_H-M   'P 1'
#
loop_
_entity.id
_entity.type
_entity.pdbx_description
1 polymer ?
#
loop_
_entity_poly.entity_id
_entity_poly.type
_entity_poly.pdbx_seq_one_letter_code
_entity_poly.pdbx_strand_id
1 'polypeptide(L)'
;MIGLREQILGEWEFVYTTEEKSVDIFKIDTVCTHQTPNSIQIVKPDSQFQFSEGTYSKFQAELSDSGKTSIQIGGKSINAHWSMLYDQGLILDSEEYRFFANYKYTIQSDVKYEFEVAGLEVSSYDSFNSQCNSTMIGLIQNKKNPGFYRCFFANKLDHAEIKSEEEIQADISEKIVFLAAQVKKSNILAQTKYEDLDNMVQFVNENDFTWQAGINNRLKGQTLSQLKMHHDGNQMKFAQKTLVQTNSISNTITDSDSDAERLIEDEDFKAIQKEAIKFIDSSLDKMSENDLPDQWDWRNVSDYDFTTPVKDQKGCGSCYAMSFTETMEARVKIKYGKSIPLSAQFLLDCNFYNEGCSGGWPLLNGFFSADFSIPSEACAPYKGYTVGNECSDHSNCQEKVKVSEANYIGGAYGMSSELLMMKEIRARGPIVSDLNVPLTFSYYRNGIFSDDHELQLKKEGFKEYLNENSVDEVTDRTLRDYHIEWQYINHSIMIVGWGEEDGVKYWICRNSYGDAWGEQGHFRIRRGLNDYGIESAPSYYIPIMQ
;
A
#
# COMPACT_ATOMS: atom_id res chain seq x y z
N MET A 1 -25.89 6.08 8.59
CA MET A 1 -24.96 4.94 8.40
C MET A 1 -23.80 5.17 9.33
N ILE A 2 -23.43 4.17 10.12
CA ILE A 2 -22.26 4.25 11.02
C ILE A 2 -21.01 4.17 10.13
N GLY A 3 -20.10 5.13 10.25
CA GLY A 3 -18.84 5.17 9.52
C GLY A 3 -17.99 3.93 9.81
N LEU A 4 -17.13 3.51 8.87
CA LEU A 4 -16.33 2.29 9.03
C LEU A 4 -15.50 2.31 10.32
N ARG A 5 -14.88 3.45 10.62
CA ARG A 5 -14.11 3.67 11.84
C ARG A 5 -14.94 3.60 13.11
N GLU A 6 -16.15 4.16 13.10
CA GLU A 6 -17.08 4.11 14.22
C GLU A 6 -17.48 2.67 14.59
N GLN A 7 -17.48 1.74 13.62
CA GLN A 7 -17.74 0.31 13.88
C GLN A 7 -16.63 -0.33 14.71
N ILE A 8 -15.39 0.17 14.59
CA ILE A 8 -14.19 -0.35 15.25
C ILE A 8 -14.04 0.21 16.66
N LEU A 9 -14.50 1.44 16.92
CA LEU A 9 -14.41 2.07 18.24
C LEU A 9 -15.12 1.25 19.33
N GLY A 10 -14.49 1.10 20.49
CA GLY A 10 -15.04 0.40 21.64
C GLY A 10 -14.03 -0.54 22.32
N GLU A 11 -14.52 -1.38 23.22
CA GLU A 11 -13.71 -2.34 23.96
C GLU A 11 -13.49 -3.64 23.18
N TRP A 12 -12.24 -4.10 23.13
CA TRP A 12 -11.85 -5.33 22.44
C TRP A 12 -11.11 -6.28 23.40
N GLU A 13 -11.39 -7.57 23.28
CA GLU A 13 -10.57 -8.63 23.88
C GLU A 13 -9.59 -9.19 22.84
N PHE A 14 -8.30 -9.13 23.16
CA PHE A 14 -7.21 -9.69 22.38
C PHE A 14 -6.75 -11.00 23.02
N VAL A 15 -6.67 -12.05 22.21
CA VAL A 15 -6.17 -13.37 22.61
C VAL A 15 -4.87 -13.63 21.84
N TYR A 16 -3.78 -13.91 22.54
CA TYR A 16 -2.46 -14.07 21.91
C TYR A 16 -1.63 -15.23 22.46
N THR A 17 -0.77 -15.81 21.64
CA THR A 17 0.12 -16.91 22.05
C THR A 17 1.20 -16.43 23.02
N THR A 18 1.42 -17.16 24.13
CA THR A 18 2.38 -16.84 25.20
C THR A 18 3.82 -17.22 24.91
N GLU A 19 4.05 -18.08 23.94
CA GLU A 19 5.38 -18.34 23.39
C GLU A 19 5.64 -17.45 22.17
N GLU A 20 6.84 -16.87 22.13
CA GLU A 20 7.37 -16.18 20.97
C GLU A 20 8.20 -17.17 20.14
N LYS A 21 8.08 -17.10 18.83
CA LYS A 21 8.59 -18.11 17.90
C LYS A 21 9.29 -17.44 16.73
N SER A 22 10.42 -17.99 16.30
CA SER A 22 11.11 -17.52 15.09
C SER A 22 10.34 -17.93 13.84
N VAL A 23 10.21 -17.01 12.90
CA VAL A 23 9.66 -17.24 11.55
C VAL A 23 10.82 -17.44 10.57
N ASP A 24 10.69 -18.44 9.70
CA ASP A 24 11.55 -18.65 8.53
C ASP A 24 10.69 -18.39 7.29
N ILE A 25 10.90 -17.26 6.63
CA ILE A 25 10.11 -16.85 5.45
C ILE A 25 10.18 -17.82 4.29
N PHE A 26 11.17 -18.71 4.27
CA PHE A 26 11.29 -19.75 3.25
C PHE A 26 10.57 -21.05 3.64
N LYS A 27 9.98 -21.12 4.85
CA LYS A 27 9.21 -22.26 5.35
C LYS A 27 7.80 -21.85 5.77
N ILE A 28 6.85 -22.25 4.93
CA ILE A 28 5.41 -21.96 4.97
C ILE A 28 4.69 -22.32 6.29
N ASP A 29 5.22 -23.27 7.05
CA ASP A 29 4.60 -23.73 8.30
C ASP A 29 5.02 -22.92 9.54
N THR A 30 5.89 -21.91 9.34
CA THR A 30 6.43 -21.11 10.46
C THR A 30 5.69 -19.79 10.70
N VAL A 31 4.71 -19.44 9.86
CA VAL A 31 3.83 -18.28 10.01
C VAL A 31 2.45 -18.76 10.47
N CYS A 32 1.62 -17.90 11.05
CA CYS A 32 0.26 -18.25 11.50
C CYS A 32 -0.86 -17.44 10.82
N THR A 33 -0.50 -16.60 9.86
CA THR A 33 -1.43 -15.76 9.10
C THR A 33 -1.58 -16.30 7.68
N HIS A 34 -1.14 -15.61 6.63
CA HIS A 34 -1.08 -16.18 5.28
C HIS A 34 0.14 -17.09 5.09
N GLN A 35 -0.02 -18.13 4.26
CA GLN A 35 1.06 -19.08 3.94
C GLN A 35 2.05 -18.48 2.94
N THR A 36 1.51 -17.93 1.85
CA THR A 36 2.22 -17.17 0.82
C THR A 36 1.29 -16.09 0.30
N PRO A 37 1.82 -15.09 -0.40
CA PRO A 37 0.97 -14.15 -1.13
C PRO A 37 -0.02 -14.91 -2.03
N ASN A 38 -1.33 -14.67 -1.88
CA ASN A 38 -2.44 -15.39 -2.54
C ASN A 38 -2.82 -16.77 -1.95
N SER A 39 -2.32 -17.17 -0.77
CA SER A 39 -2.75 -18.41 -0.13
C SER A 39 -3.00 -18.23 1.38
N ILE A 40 -4.21 -18.61 1.80
CA ILE A 40 -4.59 -18.59 3.23
C ILE A 40 -3.96 -19.79 3.95
N GLN A 41 -3.42 -19.55 5.14
CA GLN A 41 -3.07 -20.62 6.06
C GLN A 41 -4.27 -20.98 6.92
N ILE A 42 -4.57 -22.28 6.94
CA ILE A 42 -5.37 -22.85 8.03
C ILE A 42 -4.35 -23.24 9.11
N VAL A 43 -4.43 -22.62 10.28
CA VAL A 43 -3.64 -23.01 11.46
C VAL A 43 -4.00 -24.47 11.78
N LYS A 44 -3.09 -25.39 11.45
CA LYS A 44 -3.29 -26.83 11.69
C LYS A 44 -3.07 -27.14 13.17
N PRO A 45 -3.69 -28.22 13.70
CA PRO A 45 -3.42 -28.69 15.07
C PRO A 45 -1.94 -28.90 15.36
N ASP A 46 -1.12 -29.25 14.36
CA ASP A 46 0.33 -29.47 14.50
C ASP A 46 1.18 -28.26 14.06
N SER A 47 0.58 -27.10 13.83
CA SER A 47 1.33 -25.89 13.44
C SER A 47 2.14 -25.32 14.61
N GLN A 48 3.17 -24.52 14.28
CA GLN A 48 4.10 -23.93 15.26
C GLN A 48 3.39 -23.06 16.32
N PHE A 49 2.23 -22.50 15.97
CA PHE A 49 1.43 -21.66 16.83
C PHE A 49 0.08 -22.33 17.13
N GLN A 50 -0.19 -22.56 18.42
CA GLN A 50 -1.43 -23.19 18.88
C GLN A 50 -2.12 -22.28 19.88
N PHE A 51 -3.44 -22.32 19.89
CA PHE A 51 -4.30 -21.66 20.88
C PHE A 51 -4.96 -22.69 21.81
N SER A 52 -4.18 -23.69 22.24
CA SER A 52 -4.63 -24.69 23.23
C SER A 52 -4.56 -24.14 24.65
N GLU A 53 -5.33 -24.72 25.58
CA GLU A 53 -5.35 -24.28 26.99
C GLU A 53 -3.92 -24.17 27.57
N GLY A 54 -3.64 -23.04 28.22
CA GLY A 54 -2.33 -22.74 28.81
C GLY A 54 -1.26 -22.22 27.84
N THR A 55 -1.54 -22.15 26.53
CA THR A 55 -0.58 -21.63 25.53
C THR A 55 -0.86 -20.19 25.11
N TYR A 56 -2.00 -19.61 25.51
CA TYR A 56 -2.38 -18.24 25.18
C TYR A 56 -2.64 -17.39 26.44
N SER A 57 -2.66 -16.08 26.25
CA SER A 57 -3.03 -15.07 27.24
C SER A 57 -4.02 -14.09 26.62
N LYS A 58 -4.70 -13.33 27.46
CA LYS A 58 -5.73 -12.38 27.05
C LYS A 58 -5.49 -11.02 27.65
N PHE A 59 -5.89 -9.98 26.94
CA PHE A 59 -6.02 -8.64 27.50
C PHE A 59 -7.17 -7.89 26.84
N GLN A 60 -7.70 -6.89 27.53
CA GLN A 60 -8.70 -5.99 26.98
C GLN A 60 -8.06 -4.64 26.68
N ALA A 61 -8.50 -4.01 25.60
CA ALA A 61 -8.07 -2.66 25.24
C ALA A 61 -9.21 -1.87 24.62
N GLU A 62 -9.33 -0.61 25.05
CA GLU A 62 -10.26 0.36 24.47
C GLU A 62 -9.64 0.96 23.21
N LEU A 63 -10.37 0.90 22.09
CA LEU A 63 -10.06 1.62 20.87
C LEU A 63 -10.90 2.89 20.84
N SER A 64 -10.34 3.98 21.37
CA SER A 64 -11.00 5.28 21.47
C SER A 64 -10.70 6.19 20.28
N ASP A 65 -11.49 7.26 20.14
CA ASP A 65 -11.33 8.21 19.04
C ASP A 65 -9.95 8.91 19.02
N SER A 66 -9.31 9.00 20.19
CA SER A 66 -7.97 9.59 20.34
C SER A 66 -6.86 8.86 19.58
N GLY A 67 -7.11 7.64 19.11
CA GLY A 67 -6.08 6.77 18.52
C GLY A 67 -5.12 6.18 19.54
N LYS A 68 -5.18 6.57 20.82
CA LYS A 68 -4.35 6.03 21.90
C LYS A 68 -5.03 4.83 22.55
N THR A 69 -4.23 3.86 22.95
CA THR A 69 -4.67 2.66 23.67
C THR A 69 -3.52 2.09 24.51
N SER A 70 -3.76 0.98 25.20
CA SER A 70 -2.73 0.26 25.96
C SER A 70 -2.84 -1.22 25.68
N ILE A 71 -1.71 -1.86 25.37
CA ILE A 71 -1.61 -3.31 25.20
C ILE A 71 -1.04 -3.95 26.47
N GLN A 72 -1.30 -5.25 26.68
CA GLN A 72 -0.71 -5.99 27.78
C GLN A 72 -0.03 -7.28 27.29
N ILE A 73 1.30 -7.34 27.45
CA ILE A 73 2.10 -8.53 27.14
C ILE A 73 2.95 -8.90 28.35
N GLY A 74 2.90 -10.18 28.76
CA GLY A 74 3.71 -10.68 29.88
C GLY A 74 3.45 -9.97 31.22
N GLY A 75 2.21 -9.52 31.44
CA GLY A 75 1.80 -8.78 32.65
C GLY A 75 2.25 -7.31 32.71
N LYS A 76 2.84 -6.77 31.63
CA LYS A 76 3.22 -5.35 31.52
C LYS A 76 2.21 -4.59 30.67
N SER A 77 1.76 -3.45 31.17
CA SER A 77 0.98 -2.48 30.38
C SER A 77 1.92 -1.61 29.56
N ILE A 78 1.67 -1.48 28.26
CA ILE A 78 2.50 -0.73 27.33
C ILE A 78 1.60 0.24 26.55
N ASN A 79 1.98 1.51 26.52
CA ASN A 79 1.28 2.51 25.72
C ASN A 79 1.39 2.17 24.23
N ALA A 80 0.27 2.26 23.54
CA ALA A 80 0.19 1.97 22.12
C ALA A 80 -0.72 2.98 21.41
N HIS A 81 -0.65 2.99 20.09
CA HIS A 81 -1.61 3.66 19.23
C HIS A 81 -2.31 2.62 18.38
N TRP A 82 -3.54 2.91 17.98
CA TRP A 82 -4.29 2.07 17.06
C TRP A 82 -4.59 2.82 15.78
N SER A 83 -4.62 2.07 14.68
CA SER A 83 -5.01 2.56 13.37
C SER A 83 -5.75 1.49 12.61
N MET A 84 -6.62 1.92 11.71
CA MET A 84 -7.04 1.08 10.60
C MET A 84 -5.90 0.97 9.58
N LEU A 85 -5.84 -0.15 8.88
CA LEU A 85 -5.23 -0.24 7.56
C LEU A 85 -6.37 -0.14 6.55
N TYR A 86 -6.68 1.06 6.08
CA TYR A 86 -7.80 1.33 5.18
C TYR A 86 -9.11 0.66 5.66
N ASP A 87 -9.73 -0.23 4.89
CA ASP A 87 -10.86 -1.06 5.30
C ASP A 87 -10.49 -2.53 5.57
N GLN A 88 -9.20 -2.85 5.59
CA GLN A 88 -8.70 -4.22 5.57
C GLN A 88 -8.37 -4.75 6.95
N GLY A 89 -7.77 -3.96 7.83
CA GLY A 89 -7.23 -4.49 9.08
C GLY A 89 -7.06 -3.51 10.22
N LEU A 90 -6.74 -4.08 11.38
CA LEU A 90 -6.47 -3.40 12.64
C LEU A 90 -4.97 -3.45 12.95
N ILE A 91 -4.40 -2.29 13.27
CA ILE A 91 -3.02 -2.12 13.72
C ILE A 91 -3.04 -1.64 15.18
N LEU A 92 -2.23 -2.27 16.04
CA LEU A 92 -1.79 -1.69 17.31
C LEU A 92 -0.27 -1.53 17.28
N ASP A 93 0.23 -0.33 17.47
CA ASP A 93 1.65 -0.04 17.37
C ASP A 93 2.16 0.58 18.68
N SER A 94 3.23 0.01 19.23
CA SER A 94 3.93 0.51 20.42
C SER A 94 5.44 0.56 20.14
N GLU A 95 6.22 1.04 21.10
CA GLU A 95 7.69 1.04 20.99
C GLU A 95 8.30 -0.36 20.89
N GLU A 96 7.63 -1.40 21.41
CA GLU A 96 8.18 -2.77 21.49
C GLU A 96 7.44 -3.78 20.61
N TYR A 97 6.12 -3.64 20.50
CA TYR A 97 5.28 -4.60 19.80
C TYR A 97 4.41 -3.92 18.75
N ARG A 98 4.20 -4.62 17.64
CA ARG A 98 3.23 -4.26 16.61
C ARG A 98 2.28 -5.43 16.38
N PHE A 99 0.98 -5.17 16.49
CA PHE A 99 -0.08 -6.08 16.17
C PHE A 99 -0.64 -5.72 14.80
N PHE A 100 -0.86 -6.71 13.96
CA PHE A 100 -1.59 -6.54 12.72
C PHE A 100 -2.45 -7.76 12.41
N ALA A 101 -3.73 -7.54 12.13
CA ALA A 101 -4.65 -8.54 11.61
C ALA A 101 -5.65 -7.92 10.65
N ASN A 102 -6.03 -8.64 9.60
CA ASN A 102 -7.18 -8.27 8.78
C ASN A 102 -8.47 -8.45 9.59
N TYR A 103 -9.52 -7.68 9.26
CA TYR A 103 -10.86 -7.92 9.79
C TYR A 103 -11.37 -9.28 9.34
N LYS A 104 -12.17 -9.93 10.18
CA LYS A 104 -12.67 -11.28 9.90
C LYS A 104 -13.59 -11.27 8.69
N TYR A 105 -13.42 -12.24 7.81
CA TYR A 105 -14.36 -12.50 6.71
C TYR A 105 -14.55 -14.00 6.53
N THR A 106 -15.73 -14.41 6.07
CA THR A 106 -16.02 -15.81 5.70
C THR A 106 -16.54 -15.90 4.29
N ILE A 107 -16.27 -17.04 3.64
CA ILE A 107 -16.78 -17.38 2.32
C ILE A 107 -18.08 -18.18 2.49
N GLN A 108 -19.13 -17.76 1.80
CA GLN A 108 -20.39 -18.49 1.68
C GLN A 108 -20.38 -19.27 0.36
N SER A 109 -20.40 -20.59 0.46
CA SER A 109 -20.25 -21.56 -0.62
C SER A 109 -21.52 -21.84 -1.44
N ASP A 110 -22.64 -21.20 -1.10
CA ASP A 110 -23.97 -21.73 -1.45
C ASP A 110 -24.65 -21.03 -2.64
N VAL A 111 -23.97 -20.10 -3.32
CA VAL A 111 -24.58 -19.38 -4.45
C VAL A 111 -24.00 -19.86 -5.78
N LYS A 112 -24.63 -20.90 -6.36
CA LYS A 112 -24.45 -21.26 -7.77
C LYS A 112 -25.42 -20.47 -8.64
N TYR A 113 -24.91 -19.52 -9.43
CA TYR A 113 -25.66 -19.02 -10.58
C TYR A 113 -25.34 -19.87 -11.80
N GLU A 114 -26.30 -20.67 -12.26
CA GLU A 114 -26.22 -21.37 -13.53
C GLU A 114 -26.75 -20.46 -14.65
N PHE A 115 -25.94 -20.22 -15.68
CA PHE A 115 -26.37 -19.55 -16.90
C PHE A 115 -25.62 -20.12 -18.11
N GLU A 116 -26.33 -20.23 -19.23
CA GLU A 116 -25.81 -20.75 -20.49
C GLU A 116 -25.36 -19.58 -21.38
N VAL A 117 -24.10 -19.61 -21.85
CA VAL A 117 -23.55 -18.62 -22.79
C VAL A 117 -22.90 -19.36 -23.95
N ALA A 118 -23.46 -19.19 -25.16
CA ALA A 118 -22.97 -19.80 -26.40
C ALA A 118 -22.80 -21.34 -26.33
N GLY A 119 -23.74 -22.04 -25.68
CA GLY A 119 -23.78 -23.51 -25.64
C GLY A 119 -22.85 -24.16 -24.61
N LEU A 120 -22.35 -23.39 -23.63
CA LEU A 120 -21.60 -23.90 -22.48
C LEU A 120 -22.34 -23.52 -21.19
N GLU A 121 -22.61 -24.52 -20.35
CA GLU A 121 -23.13 -24.36 -18.99
C GLU A 121 -22.01 -23.83 -18.06
N VAL A 122 -22.30 -22.77 -17.28
CA VAL A 122 -21.33 -22.10 -16.39
C VAL A 122 -21.94 -21.94 -14.99
N SER A 123 -21.12 -22.05 -13.93
CA SER A 123 -21.49 -21.75 -12.52
C SER A 123 -20.47 -20.81 -11.83
N SER A 124 -20.93 -19.83 -11.02
CA SER A 124 -20.14 -19.01 -10.06
C SER A 124 -21.06 -18.63 -8.86
N TYR A 125 -20.66 -18.57 -7.57
CA TYR A 125 -19.78 -17.62 -6.86
C TYR A 125 -19.39 -18.08 -5.43
N ASP A 126 -18.39 -17.41 -4.82
CA ASP A 126 -18.20 -17.26 -3.37
C ASP A 126 -18.80 -15.90 -2.95
N SER A 127 -19.74 -15.82 -1.99
CA SER A 127 -20.13 -14.53 -1.37
C SER A 127 -19.36 -14.32 -0.06
N PHE A 128 -18.87 -13.10 0.19
CA PHE A 128 -18.10 -12.81 1.41
C PHE A 128 -18.98 -12.19 2.47
N ASN A 129 -18.85 -12.67 3.71
CA ASN A 129 -19.46 -12.07 4.88
C ASN A 129 -18.37 -11.46 5.76
N SER A 130 -18.26 -10.13 5.76
CA SER A 130 -17.28 -9.39 6.57
C SER A 130 -17.82 -9.11 7.97
N GLN A 131 -16.99 -9.33 8.98
CA GLN A 131 -17.27 -9.16 10.40
C GLN A 131 -16.26 -8.16 10.99
N CYS A 132 -16.58 -6.86 10.92
CA CYS A 132 -15.69 -5.79 11.39
C CYS A 132 -15.49 -5.75 12.92
N ASN A 133 -16.28 -6.52 13.68
CA ASN A 133 -16.17 -6.66 15.13
C ASN A 133 -15.21 -7.77 15.59
N SER A 134 -14.52 -8.41 14.64
CA SER A 134 -13.59 -9.51 14.89
C SER A 134 -12.43 -9.45 13.90
N THR A 135 -11.30 -10.06 14.23
CA THR A 135 -10.15 -10.17 13.33
C THR A 135 -9.93 -11.61 12.85
N MET A 136 -9.23 -11.75 11.73
CA MET A 136 -8.52 -12.99 11.39
C MET A 136 -7.37 -13.23 12.39
N ILE A 137 -6.70 -14.37 12.28
CA ILE A 137 -5.44 -14.60 13.00
C ILE A 137 -4.37 -13.69 12.39
N GLY A 138 -3.85 -12.80 13.22
CA GLY A 138 -2.79 -11.87 12.90
C GLY A 138 -1.49 -12.16 13.63
N LEU A 139 -0.56 -11.21 13.49
CA LEU A 139 0.80 -11.31 14.00
C LEU A 139 1.08 -10.23 15.04
N ILE A 140 1.79 -10.61 16.08
CA ILE A 140 2.49 -9.69 16.99
C ILE A 140 3.97 -9.74 16.64
N GLN A 141 4.47 -8.70 16.00
CA GLN A 141 5.88 -8.49 15.71
C GLN A 141 6.58 -7.92 16.96
N ASN A 142 7.72 -8.50 17.33
CA ASN A 142 8.60 -7.95 18.36
C ASN A 142 9.66 -7.05 17.71
N LYS A 143 9.49 -5.74 17.83
CA LYS A 143 10.40 -4.75 17.21
C LYS A 143 11.82 -4.80 17.81
N LYS A 144 11.98 -5.36 19.01
CA LYS A 144 13.28 -5.53 19.68
C LYS A 144 13.94 -6.88 19.37
N ASN A 145 13.20 -7.82 18.79
CA ASN A 145 13.70 -9.14 18.37
C ASN A 145 13.17 -9.49 16.97
N PRO A 146 13.69 -8.84 15.90
CA PRO A 146 13.17 -9.01 14.55
C PRO A 146 13.19 -10.47 14.08
N GLY A 147 12.13 -10.90 13.39
CA GLY A 147 11.95 -12.28 12.92
C GLY A 147 11.30 -13.20 13.95
N PHE A 148 10.98 -12.69 15.15
CA PHE A 148 10.25 -13.42 16.18
C PHE A 148 8.84 -12.85 16.36
N TYR A 149 7.87 -13.76 16.40
CA TYR A 149 6.46 -13.42 16.37
C TYR A 149 5.65 -14.19 17.41
N ARG A 150 4.49 -13.62 17.74
CA ARG A 150 3.36 -14.31 18.36
C ARG A 150 2.17 -14.19 17.43
N CYS A 151 1.15 -14.99 17.69
CA CYS A 151 -0.11 -14.92 16.95
C CYS A 151 -1.20 -14.39 17.84
N PHE A 152 -2.17 -13.69 17.25
CA PHE A 152 -3.31 -13.20 17.98
C PHE A 152 -4.57 -13.16 17.13
N PHE A 153 -5.72 -13.08 17.79
CA PHE A 153 -6.97 -12.62 17.21
C PHE A 153 -7.69 -11.76 18.24
N ALA A 154 -8.66 -10.95 17.78
CA ALA A 154 -9.39 -10.05 18.65
C ALA A 154 -10.89 -10.02 18.31
N ASN A 155 -11.72 -9.78 19.33
CA ASN A 155 -13.16 -9.61 19.21
C ASN A 155 -13.63 -8.42 20.04
N LYS A 156 -14.63 -7.69 19.55
CA LYS A 156 -15.26 -6.58 20.26
C LYS A 156 -16.22 -7.08 21.34
N LEU A 157 -16.19 -6.47 22.54
CA LEU A 157 -16.92 -6.96 23.72
C LEU A 157 -18.42 -6.66 23.72
N ASP A 158 -18.84 -5.54 23.11
CA ASP A 158 -20.24 -5.08 23.07
C ASP A 158 -21.16 -5.94 22.18
N HIS A 159 -20.59 -6.88 21.42
CA HIS A 159 -21.28 -7.86 20.59
C HIS A 159 -20.81 -9.31 20.80
N ALA A 160 -19.96 -9.56 21.80
CA ALA A 160 -19.48 -10.91 22.09
C ALA A 160 -20.45 -11.62 23.05
N GLU A 161 -21.20 -12.60 22.54
CA GLU A 161 -21.37 -13.80 23.37
C GLU A 161 -19.95 -14.33 23.63
N ILE A 162 -19.57 -14.46 24.90
CA ILE A 162 -18.26 -14.98 25.31
C ILE A 162 -18.13 -16.38 24.71
N LYS A 163 -17.38 -16.49 23.61
CA LYS A 163 -17.21 -17.76 22.91
C LYS A 163 -16.48 -18.76 23.81
N SER A 164 -17.05 -19.94 23.95
CA SER A 164 -16.46 -21.11 24.60
C SER A 164 -15.20 -21.58 23.84
N GLU A 165 -14.37 -22.38 24.50
CA GLU A 165 -13.16 -22.97 23.90
C GLU A 165 -13.48 -23.80 22.65
N GLU A 166 -14.61 -24.51 22.66
CA GLU A 166 -15.12 -25.26 21.51
C GLU A 166 -15.52 -24.34 20.35
N GLU A 167 -16.06 -23.14 20.63
CA GLU A 167 -16.43 -22.15 19.61
C GLU A 167 -15.21 -21.40 19.06
N ILE A 168 -14.18 -21.16 19.87
CA ILE A 168 -12.88 -20.62 19.42
C ILE A 168 -12.20 -21.65 18.51
N GLN A 169 -12.18 -22.92 18.92
CA GLN A 169 -11.61 -24.00 18.10
C GLN A 169 -12.46 -24.31 16.87
N ALA A 170 -13.79 -24.15 16.96
CA ALA A 170 -14.70 -24.21 15.81
C ALA A 170 -14.44 -23.06 14.83
N ASP A 171 -14.29 -21.82 15.30
CA ASP A 171 -13.90 -20.66 14.47
C ASP A 171 -12.55 -20.88 13.77
N ILE A 172 -11.59 -21.55 14.44
CA ILE A 172 -10.29 -21.95 13.87
C ILE A 172 -10.43 -23.12 12.87
N SER A 173 -11.40 -24.01 13.10
CA SER A 173 -11.60 -25.26 12.32
C SER A 173 -12.67 -25.19 11.23
N GLU A 174 -13.51 -24.16 11.21
CA GLU A 174 -14.39 -23.80 10.09
C GLU A 174 -13.49 -23.27 8.97
N LYS A 175 -12.94 -24.25 8.25
CA LYS A 175 -12.03 -24.06 7.13
C LYS A 175 -12.68 -23.17 6.09
N ILE A 176 -12.08 -22.00 5.93
CA ILE A 176 -12.09 -21.25 4.69
C ILE A 176 -11.47 -22.16 3.61
N VAL A 177 -12.35 -22.73 2.78
CA VAL A 177 -11.97 -23.46 1.58
C VAL A 177 -11.96 -22.47 0.44
N PHE A 178 -10.79 -22.18 -0.13
CA PHE A 178 -10.74 -21.72 -1.50
C PHE A 178 -10.73 -22.95 -2.41
N LEU A 179 -11.90 -23.26 -2.97
CA LEU A 179 -11.94 -24.03 -4.20
C LEU A 179 -11.39 -23.14 -5.31
N ALA A 180 -10.43 -23.67 -6.05
CA ALA A 180 -9.99 -23.07 -7.30
C ALA A 180 -11.16 -23.06 -8.29
N ALA A 181 -11.80 -21.91 -8.47
CA ALA A 181 -12.79 -21.71 -9.53
C ALA A 181 -12.21 -20.74 -10.56
N GLN A 182 -11.98 -21.24 -11.78
CA GLN A 182 -11.91 -20.39 -12.96
C GLN A 182 -13.34 -20.08 -13.38
N VAL A 183 -13.72 -18.80 -13.50
CA VAL A 183 -14.79 -18.32 -14.41
C VAL A 183 -14.54 -16.85 -14.76
N LYS A 184 -14.71 -16.50 -16.04
CA LYS A 184 -14.90 -15.12 -16.52
C LYS A 184 -16.41 -14.85 -16.67
N LYS A 185 -16.86 -13.64 -16.32
CA LYS A 185 -18.16 -13.11 -16.74
C LYS A 185 -17.97 -11.80 -17.52
N SER A 186 -18.67 -11.72 -18.64
CA SER A 186 -18.68 -10.58 -19.55
C SER A 186 -19.61 -9.47 -19.04
N ASN A 187 -19.06 -8.28 -18.83
CA ASN A 187 -19.77 -7.02 -19.05
C ASN A 187 -19.26 -6.43 -20.37
N ILE A 188 -20.09 -5.70 -21.11
CA ILE A 188 -19.76 -5.07 -22.40
C ILE A 188 -18.45 -4.23 -22.35
N LEU A 189 -18.09 -3.73 -21.15
CA LEU A 189 -16.81 -3.06 -20.83
C LEU A 189 -15.54 -3.92 -21.02
N ALA A 190 -15.66 -5.26 -20.99
CA ALA A 190 -14.52 -6.17 -21.06
C ALA A 190 -13.92 -6.32 -22.48
N GLN A 191 -14.63 -5.85 -23.51
CA GLN A 191 -14.19 -5.89 -24.90
C GLN A 191 -13.83 -4.51 -25.47
N THR A 192 -14.31 -3.42 -24.85
CA THR A 192 -13.91 -2.06 -25.23
C THR A 192 -12.41 -1.91 -25.01
N LYS A 193 -11.69 -1.55 -26.07
CA LYS A 193 -10.26 -1.28 -25.97
C LYS A 193 -10.02 0.14 -25.48
N TYR A 194 -8.88 0.33 -24.84
CA TYR A 194 -8.38 1.63 -24.41
C TYR A 194 -8.43 2.67 -25.54
N GLU A 195 -7.99 2.29 -26.74
CA GLU A 195 -7.98 3.14 -27.92
C GLU A 195 -9.37 3.44 -28.51
N ASP A 196 -10.41 2.70 -28.11
CA ASP A 196 -11.77 2.93 -28.63
C ASP A 196 -12.47 4.11 -27.93
N LEU A 197 -11.83 4.74 -26.93
CA LEU A 197 -12.36 5.87 -26.13
C LEU A 197 -11.72 7.22 -26.52
N ASP A 198 -11.47 7.46 -27.81
CA ASP A 198 -10.98 8.76 -28.31
C ASP A 198 -11.88 9.95 -27.87
N ASN A 199 -13.18 9.71 -27.67
CA ASN A 199 -14.12 10.70 -27.17
C ASN A 199 -13.75 11.23 -25.77
N MET A 200 -13.10 10.43 -24.91
CA MET A 200 -12.64 10.92 -23.60
C MET A 200 -11.44 11.85 -23.75
N VAL A 201 -10.50 11.52 -24.65
CA VAL A 201 -9.35 12.38 -24.95
C VAL A 201 -9.83 13.71 -25.51
N GLN A 202 -10.79 13.67 -26.43
CA GLN A 202 -11.42 14.86 -26.98
C GLN A 202 -12.13 15.67 -25.88
N PHE A 203 -12.96 15.03 -25.05
CA PHE A 203 -13.66 15.69 -23.96
C PHE A 203 -12.71 16.44 -23.02
N VAL A 204 -11.64 15.79 -22.55
CA VAL A 204 -10.68 16.45 -21.66
C VAL A 204 -10.00 17.63 -22.37
N ASN A 205 -9.53 17.44 -23.60
CA ASN A 205 -8.76 18.48 -24.30
C ASN A 205 -9.61 19.64 -24.87
N GLU A 206 -10.92 19.46 -25.02
CA GLU A 206 -11.85 20.52 -25.47
C GLU A 206 -12.42 21.34 -24.31
N ASN A 207 -12.29 20.88 -23.07
CA ASN A 207 -12.69 21.60 -21.87
C ASN A 207 -11.49 22.27 -21.21
N ASP A 208 -11.75 23.31 -20.41
CA ASP A 208 -10.72 24.11 -19.73
C ASP A 208 -10.24 23.41 -18.44
N PHE A 209 -9.63 22.24 -18.59
CA PHE A 209 -9.00 21.51 -17.51
C PHE A 209 -7.51 21.86 -17.38
N THR A 210 -6.99 21.75 -16.17
CA THR A 210 -5.56 21.96 -15.85
C THR A 210 -4.65 20.84 -16.35
N TRP A 211 -5.19 19.81 -17.00
CA TRP A 211 -4.44 18.68 -17.54
C TRP A 211 -4.93 18.27 -18.92
N GLN A 212 -4.05 17.59 -19.66
CA GLN A 212 -4.31 17.13 -21.01
C GLN A 212 -4.33 15.61 -21.06
N ALA A 213 -5.27 15.09 -21.84
CA ALA A 213 -5.39 13.67 -22.12
C ALA A 213 -4.65 13.28 -23.42
N GLY A 214 -4.16 12.05 -23.49
CA GLY A 214 -3.57 11.46 -24.68
C GLY A 214 -3.59 9.94 -24.65
N ILE A 215 -3.56 9.33 -25.83
CA ILE A 215 -3.46 7.88 -25.96
C ILE A 215 -2.01 7.44 -25.74
N ASN A 216 -1.80 6.63 -24.73
CA ASN A 216 -0.50 6.03 -24.46
C ASN A 216 -0.28 4.75 -25.28
N ASN A 217 0.84 4.67 -26.00
CA ASN A 217 1.17 3.49 -26.83
C ASN A 217 1.33 2.20 -26.00
N ARG A 218 1.78 2.30 -24.74
CA ARG A 218 1.90 1.16 -23.83
C ARG A 218 0.57 0.48 -23.56
N LEU A 219 -0.49 1.29 -23.48
CA LEU A 219 -1.83 0.85 -23.09
C LEU A 219 -2.69 0.45 -24.31
N LYS A 220 -2.21 0.71 -25.54
CA LYS A 220 -2.91 0.32 -26.77
C LYS A 220 -3.09 -1.19 -26.85
N GLY A 221 -4.30 -1.59 -27.25
CA GLY A 221 -4.72 -2.98 -27.35
C GLY A 221 -5.18 -3.58 -26.02
N GLN A 222 -4.98 -2.90 -24.89
CA GLN A 222 -5.51 -3.33 -23.60
C GLN A 222 -7.01 -3.00 -23.52
N THR A 223 -7.80 -3.90 -22.92
CA THR A 223 -9.21 -3.65 -22.64
C THR A 223 -9.37 -2.80 -21.38
N LEU A 224 -10.52 -2.16 -21.20
CA LEU A 224 -10.79 -1.40 -19.97
C LEU A 224 -10.72 -2.28 -18.71
N SER A 225 -11.02 -3.57 -18.85
CA SER A 225 -10.81 -4.55 -17.77
C SER A 225 -9.34 -4.74 -17.45
N GLN A 226 -8.46 -4.79 -18.44
CA GLN A 226 -7.01 -4.90 -18.24
C GLN A 226 -6.45 -3.61 -17.64
N LEU A 227 -7.00 -2.44 -18.01
CA LEU A 227 -6.63 -1.16 -17.39
C LEU A 227 -7.00 -1.10 -15.91
N LYS A 228 -8.22 -1.54 -15.56
CA LYS A 228 -8.63 -1.66 -14.17
C LYS A 228 -7.69 -2.54 -13.35
N MET A 229 -7.08 -3.57 -13.94
CA MET A 229 -6.12 -4.41 -13.23
C MET A 229 -4.82 -3.69 -12.83
N HIS A 230 -4.45 -2.58 -13.49
CA HIS A 230 -3.31 -1.79 -13.04
C HIS A 230 -3.64 -0.99 -11.77
N HIS A 231 -4.93 -0.71 -11.55
CA HIS A 231 -5.47 0.12 -10.48
C HIS A 231 -6.22 -0.66 -9.38
N ASP A 232 -6.60 -1.92 -9.57
CA ASP A 232 -7.46 -2.66 -8.65
C ASP A 232 -7.07 -4.14 -8.65
N GLY A 233 -6.51 -4.61 -7.54
CA GLY A 233 -6.04 -5.98 -7.34
C GLY A 233 -7.16 -7.03 -7.12
N ASN A 234 -8.40 -6.61 -6.86
CA ASN A 234 -9.46 -7.50 -6.37
C ASN A 234 -10.12 -8.43 -7.43
N GLN A 235 -9.68 -8.42 -8.70
CA GLN A 235 -10.32 -9.22 -9.79
C GLN A 235 -9.42 -10.31 -10.38
N MET A 236 -8.67 -11.00 -9.52
CA MET A 236 -7.45 -11.72 -9.91
C MET A 236 -7.47 -13.24 -9.81
N LYS A 237 -8.04 -13.94 -10.80
CA LYS A 237 -7.75 -15.40 -10.91
C LYS A 237 -7.25 -15.91 -12.27
N PHE A 238 -7.46 -15.24 -13.42
CA PHE A 238 -7.18 -15.91 -14.72
C PHE A 238 -6.52 -15.14 -15.87
N ALA A 239 -6.13 -13.87 -15.71
CA ALA A 239 -5.51 -13.13 -16.82
C ALA A 239 -3.98 -13.30 -16.94
N GLN A 240 -3.36 -14.09 -16.06
CA GLN A 240 -1.91 -14.13 -15.88
C GLN A 240 -1.12 -14.79 -17.02
N LYS A 241 -1.75 -15.63 -17.87
CA LYS A 241 -1.04 -16.26 -18.98
C LYS A 241 -1.11 -15.49 -20.30
N THR A 242 -2.09 -14.60 -20.46
CA THR A 242 -2.36 -13.93 -21.75
C THR A 242 -1.84 -12.50 -21.79
N LEU A 243 -1.75 -11.81 -20.64
CA LEU A 243 -1.20 -10.44 -20.55
C LEU A 243 0.32 -10.36 -20.78
N VAL A 244 1.04 -11.47 -20.61
CA VAL A 244 2.49 -11.54 -20.85
C VAL A 244 2.82 -11.43 -22.36
N GLN A 245 1.84 -11.58 -23.26
CA GLN A 245 2.09 -11.65 -24.71
C GLN A 245 1.64 -10.43 -25.53
N THR A 246 0.96 -9.44 -24.96
CA THR A 246 0.51 -8.27 -25.73
C THR A 246 1.35 -7.04 -25.45
N ASN A 247 2.27 -6.78 -26.39
CA ASN A 247 3.12 -5.59 -26.54
C ASN A 247 4.28 -5.44 -25.55
N SER A 248 5.15 -6.44 -25.49
CA SER A 248 6.58 -6.18 -25.32
C SER A 248 7.12 -5.45 -26.57
N ILE A 249 6.90 -4.13 -26.65
CA ILE A 249 7.85 -3.31 -27.40
C ILE A 249 9.13 -3.34 -26.57
N SER A 250 10.04 -4.20 -27.03
CA SER A 250 11.43 -4.27 -26.62
C SER A 250 12.06 -2.88 -26.74
N ASN A 251 12.01 -2.09 -25.67
CA ASN A 251 13.09 -1.16 -25.40
C ASN A 251 14.17 -1.97 -24.70
N THR A 252 15.09 -2.49 -25.50
CA THR A 252 16.41 -2.94 -25.09
C THR A 252 17.13 -1.74 -24.47
N ILE A 253 16.90 -1.51 -23.17
CA ILE A 253 17.94 -0.89 -22.35
C ILE A 253 18.99 -1.98 -22.17
N THR A 254 20.19 -1.67 -22.61
CA THR A 254 21.33 -2.59 -22.62
C THR A 254 21.64 -3.06 -21.20
N ASP A 255 21.37 -4.35 -21.03
CA ASP A 255 21.38 -5.22 -19.86
C ASP A 255 22.79 -5.52 -19.32
N SER A 256 23.70 -4.54 -19.24
CA SER A 256 25.11 -4.87 -18.98
C SER A 256 25.92 -3.93 -18.08
N ASP A 257 25.31 -3.00 -17.33
CA ASP A 257 26.06 -2.28 -16.29
C ASP A 257 25.26 -1.83 -15.04
N SER A 258 23.92 -1.77 -15.03
CA SER A 258 23.14 -0.96 -14.06
C SER A 258 22.74 -1.58 -12.72
N ASP A 259 23.03 -2.86 -12.43
CA ASP A 259 22.28 -3.58 -11.39
C ASP A 259 23.06 -3.83 -10.09
N ALA A 260 24.22 -3.17 -9.94
CA ALA A 260 25.05 -3.24 -8.75
C ALA A 260 24.79 -2.06 -7.81
N GLU A 261 24.95 -2.30 -6.51
CA GLU A 261 25.09 -1.25 -5.51
C GLU A 261 26.24 -0.31 -5.90
N ARG A 262 25.96 0.99 -6.02
CA ARG A 262 26.94 2.00 -6.43
C ARG A 262 27.03 3.11 -5.39
N LEU A 263 28.22 3.35 -4.86
CA LEU A 263 28.51 4.55 -4.09
C LEU A 263 28.69 5.73 -5.05
N ILE A 264 28.06 6.86 -4.73
CA ILE A 264 28.21 8.10 -5.51
C ILE A 264 29.44 8.85 -4.97
N GLU A 265 30.55 8.80 -5.72
CA GLU A 265 31.82 9.40 -5.31
C GLU A 265 31.96 10.88 -5.66
N ASP A 266 31.03 11.44 -6.42
CA ASP A 266 30.98 12.86 -6.81
C ASP A 266 30.96 13.77 -5.55
N GLU A 267 31.95 14.64 -5.42
CA GLU A 267 32.12 15.53 -4.27
C GLU A 267 31.07 16.65 -4.23
N ASP A 268 30.62 17.13 -5.39
CA ASP A 268 29.55 18.13 -5.48
C ASP A 268 28.22 17.50 -5.06
N PHE A 269 27.95 16.25 -5.50
CA PHE A 269 26.81 15.47 -5.01
C PHE A 269 26.84 15.32 -3.49
N LYS A 270 27.97 14.94 -2.89
CA LYS A 270 28.08 14.77 -1.43
C LYS A 270 27.84 16.08 -0.67
N ALA A 271 28.32 17.21 -1.19
CA ALA A 271 28.09 18.53 -0.60
C ALA A 271 26.61 18.91 -0.64
N ILE A 272 25.94 18.71 -1.79
CA ILE A 272 24.51 18.96 -1.97
C ILE A 272 23.69 18.02 -1.10
N GLN A 273 24.02 16.73 -1.09
CA GLN A 273 23.38 15.73 -0.24
C GLN A 273 23.42 16.15 1.23
N LYS A 274 24.58 16.59 1.73
CA LYS A 274 24.75 17.00 3.13
C LYS A 274 23.81 18.15 3.52
N GLU A 275 23.60 19.11 2.62
CA GLU A 275 22.63 20.20 2.85
C GLU A 275 21.18 19.70 2.70
N ALA A 276 20.91 18.84 1.73
CA ALA A 276 19.58 18.27 1.50
C ALA A 276 19.09 17.48 2.72
N ILE A 277 19.97 16.71 3.37
CA ILE A 277 19.65 15.86 4.54
C ILE A 277 19.76 16.56 5.90
N LYS A 278 19.88 17.88 5.96
CA LYS A 278 20.04 18.60 7.25
C LYS A 278 18.95 18.33 8.29
N PHE A 279 17.78 17.90 7.84
CA PHE A 279 16.63 17.56 8.69
C PHE A 279 16.39 16.05 8.86
N ILE A 280 17.25 15.18 8.31
CA ILE A 280 17.01 13.72 8.25
C ILE A 280 16.78 13.10 9.63
N ASP A 281 17.51 13.57 10.65
CA ASP A 281 17.43 13.10 12.04
C ASP A 281 16.60 14.02 12.95
N SER A 282 15.97 15.07 12.39
CA SER A 282 15.15 16.00 13.17
C SER A 282 13.74 15.46 13.36
N SER A 283 13.15 15.70 14.54
CA SER A 283 11.70 15.57 14.69
C SER A 283 11.02 16.58 13.75
N LEU A 284 9.99 16.13 13.04
CA LEU A 284 9.23 16.97 12.10
C LEU A 284 8.55 18.16 12.80
N ASP A 285 8.24 18.05 14.09
CA ASP A 285 7.64 19.13 14.89
C ASP A 285 8.57 20.36 15.01
N LYS A 286 9.88 20.15 14.83
CA LYS A 286 10.87 21.24 14.86
C LYS A 286 10.96 22.00 13.55
N MET A 287 10.40 21.45 12.47
CA MET A 287 10.40 22.08 11.17
C MET A 287 9.14 22.96 11.06
N SER A 288 9.35 24.26 10.88
CA SER A 288 8.27 25.23 10.67
C SER A 288 7.87 25.29 9.20
N GLU A 289 6.72 25.89 8.90
CA GLU A 289 6.31 26.14 7.51
C GLU A 289 7.32 26.99 6.75
N ASN A 290 7.99 27.94 7.42
CA ASN A 290 9.02 28.79 6.81
C ASN A 290 10.29 28.02 6.40
N ASP A 291 10.47 26.79 6.90
CA ASP A 291 11.57 25.92 6.49
C ASP A 291 11.24 25.13 5.19
N LEU A 292 9.98 25.16 4.76
CA LEU A 292 9.51 24.53 3.53
C LEU A 292 9.66 25.51 2.36
N PRO A 293 10.37 25.14 1.27
CA PRO A 293 10.40 25.95 0.08
C PRO A 293 9.07 25.88 -0.68
N ASP A 294 8.76 26.94 -1.45
CA ASP A 294 7.56 26.99 -2.29
C ASP A 294 7.49 25.82 -3.29
N GLN A 295 8.65 25.38 -3.77
CA GLN A 295 8.80 24.22 -4.66
C GLN A 295 9.93 23.31 -4.19
N TRP A 296 9.74 22.01 -4.35
CA TRP A 296 10.75 21.00 -4.04
C TRP A 296 10.60 19.81 -4.96
N ASP A 297 11.72 19.31 -5.50
CA ASP A 297 11.73 18.14 -6.37
C ASP A 297 12.98 17.30 -6.11
N TRP A 298 12.82 16.10 -5.52
CA TRP A 298 13.95 15.19 -5.31
C TRP A 298 14.58 14.66 -6.60
N ARG A 299 13.93 14.84 -7.75
CA ARG A 299 14.51 14.51 -9.06
C ARG A 299 15.50 15.57 -9.54
N ASN A 300 15.47 16.75 -8.95
CA ASN A 300 16.34 17.87 -9.30
C ASN A 300 16.64 18.74 -8.08
N VAL A 301 17.59 18.30 -7.26
CA VAL A 301 18.16 19.11 -6.18
C VAL A 301 19.52 19.61 -6.64
N SER A 302 19.59 20.87 -7.07
CA SER A 302 20.81 21.49 -7.62
C SER A 302 21.42 20.68 -8.78
N ASP A 303 20.59 20.31 -9.76
CA ASP A 303 20.93 19.51 -10.95
C ASP A 303 21.25 18.03 -10.69
N TYR A 304 21.08 17.55 -9.45
CA TYR A 304 21.22 16.13 -9.12
C TYR A 304 19.86 15.47 -8.86
N ASP A 305 19.68 14.30 -9.47
CA ASP A 305 18.56 13.41 -9.21
C ASP A 305 18.86 12.51 -8.01
N PHE A 306 18.04 12.58 -6.96
CA PHE A 306 18.13 11.76 -5.75
C PHE A 306 17.18 10.55 -5.76
N THR A 307 16.56 10.28 -6.90
CA THR A 307 15.68 9.13 -7.14
C THR A 307 16.36 8.07 -8.03
N THR A 308 15.60 7.03 -8.39
CA THR A 308 15.98 5.96 -9.33
C THR A 308 15.15 6.01 -10.62
N PRO A 309 15.51 5.26 -11.68
CA PRO A 309 14.68 5.16 -12.88
C PRO A 309 13.25 4.67 -12.58
N VAL A 310 12.29 5.11 -13.39
CA VAL A 310 10.88 4.72 -13.26
C VAL A 310 10.70 3.22 -13.55
N LYS A 311 9.95 2.52 -12.69
CA LYS A 311 9.60 1.11 -12.86
C LYS A 311 8.29 0.90 -13.64
N ASP A 312 8.10 -0.32 -14.14
CA ASP A 312 6.88 -0.75 -14.84
C ASP A 312 6.30 -2.01 -14.16
N GLN A 313 5.12 -1.88 -13.55
CA GLN A 313 4.43 -2.97 -12.85
C GLN A 313 3.87 -4.05 -13.78
N LYS A 314 3.92 -3.85 -15.10
CA LYS A 314 3.34 -4.75 -16.12
C LYS A 314 1.86 -5.03 -15.82
N GLY A 315 1.37 -6.25 -16.00
CA GLY A 315 -0.03 -6.62 -15.76
C GLY A 315 -0.32 -7.11 -14.33
N CYS A 316 0.59 -6.91 -13.38
CA CYS A 316 0.46 -7.33 -11.98
C CYS A 316 -0.02 -6.16 -11.12
N GLY A 317 -1.02 -6.39 -10.25
CA GLY A 317 -1.50 -5.41 -9.27
C GLY A 317 -0.49 -5.21 -8.13
N SER A 318 0.67 -4.64 -8.47
CA SER A 318 1.85 -4.52 -7.61
C SER A 318 2.31 -3.08 -7.40
N CYS A 319 1.44 -2.11 -7.67
CA CYS A 319 1.70 -0.69 -7.41
C CYS A 319 2.19 -0.44 -5.97
N TYR A 320 1.65 -1.17 -4.99
CA TYR A 320 2.09 -1.11 -3.59
C TYR A 320 3.54 -1.55 -3.36
N ALA A 321 4.04 -2.52 -4.13
CA ALA A 321 5.42 -2.99 -4.06
C ALA A 321 6.37 -2.08 -4.87
N MET A 322 5.90 -1.57 -6.00
CA MET A 322 6.67 -0.64 -6.83
C MET A 322 6.90 0.68 -6.11
N SER A 323 5.84 1.36 -5.68
CA SER A 323 5.91 2.63 -4.95
C SER A 323 6.77 2.53 -3.68
N PHE A 324 6.63 1.43 -2.93
CA PHE A 324 7.47 1.15 -1.77
C PHE A 324 8.95 0.99 -2.12
N THR A 325 9.29 0.15 -3.12
CA THR A 325 10.71 -0.07 -3.47
C THR A 325 11.34 1.19 -4.05
N GLU A 326 10.68 1.93 -4.95
CA GLU A 326 11.20 3.20 -5.49
C GLU A 326 11.42 4.24 -4.37
N THR A 327 10.50 4.30 -3.40
CA THR A 327 10.65 5.17 -2.21
C THR A 327 11.87 4.78 -1.38
N MET A 328 12.04 3.49 -1.09
CA MET A 328 13.18 2.97 -0.33
C MET A 328 14.51 3.22 -1.05
N GLU A 329 14.55 3.02 -2.37
CA GLU A 329 15.71 3.30 -3.21
C GLU A 329 16.12 4.77 -3.16
N ALA A 330 15.15 5.68 -3.35
CA ALA A 330 15.39 7.12 -3.26
C ALA A 330 15.87 7.52 -1.86
N ARG A 331 15.23 7.01 -0.80
CA ARG A 331 15.64 7.29 0.59
C ARG A 331 17.02 6.74 0.92
N VAL A 332 17.42 5.58 0.36
CA VAL A 332 18.79 5.05 0.50
C VAL A 332 19.79 5.96 -0.20
N LYS A 333 19.47 6.44 -1.41
CA LYS A 333 20.31 7.39 -2.16
C LYS A 333 20.46 8.71 -1.40
N ILE A 334 19.37 9.25 -0.87
CA ILE A 334 19.35 10.46 -0.05
C ILE A 334 20.16 10.29 1.23
N LYS A 335 19.93 9.21 2.00
CA LYS A 335 20.54 9.04 3.33
C LYS A 335 22.01 8.59 3.27
N TYR A 336 22.36 7.73 2.31
CA TYR A 336 23.66 7.05 2.29
C TYR A 336 24.53 7.37 1.07
N GLY A 337 23.99 8.08 0.07
CA GLY A 337 24.72 8.38 -1.18
C GLY A 337 24.98 7.12 -2.00
N LYS A 338 24.14 6.10 -1.81
CA LYS A 338 24.23 4.80 -2.49
C LYS A 338 23.01 4.60 -3.38
N SER A 339 23.24 4.22 -4.63
CA SER A 339 22.18 3.79 -5.54
C SER A 339 22.12 2.27 -5.52
N ILE A 340 20.98 1.71 -5.13
CA ILE A 340 20.76 0.26 -5.10
C ILE A 340 19.34 -0.07 -5.57
N PRO A 341 19.17 -0.67 -6.77
CA PRO A 341 17.87 -1.18 -7.19
C PRO A 341 17.40 -2.32 -6.28
N LEU A 342 16.19 -2.23 -5.75
CA LEU A 342 15.58 -3.19 -4.82
C LEU A 342 14.52 -4.04 -5.50
N SER A 343 14.47 -5.32 -5.14
CA SER A 343 13.56 -6.29 -5.73
C SER A 343 12.13 -6.11 -5.24
N ALA A 344 11.26 -5.65 -6.15
CA ALA A 344 9.81 -5.72 -5.93
C ALA A 344 9.30 -7.16 -5.99
N GLN A 345 9.93 -8.03 -6.81
CA GLN A 345 9.51 -9.42 -6.97
C GLN A 345 9.66 -10.24 -5.69
N PHE A 346 10.72 -10.01 -4.92
CA PHE A 346 10.90 -10.64 -3.62
C PHE A 346 9.72 -10.34 -2.68
N LEU A 347 9.28 -9.07 -2.63
CA LEU A 347 8.11 -8.69 -1.83
C LEU A 347 6.84 -9.39 -2.32
N LEU A 348 6.66 -9.50 -3.65
CA LEU A 348 5.49 -10.17 -4.23
C LEU A 348 5.44 -11.68 -3.94
N ASP A 349 6.60 -12.34 -3.83
CA ASP A 349 6.69 -13.79 -3.66
C ASP A 349 6.79 -14.20 -2.18
N CYS A 350 7.30 -13.32 -1.30
CA CYS A 350 7.64 -13.64 0.09
C CYS A 350 6.81 -12.92 1.17
N ASN A 351 6.22 -11.74 0.88
CA ASN A 351 5.58 -10.95 1.93
C ASN A 351 4.21 -11.49 2.31
N PHE A 352 4.14 -12.31 3.37
CA PHE A 352 2.90 -12.91 3.88
C PHE A 352 1.87 -11.89 4.43
N TYR A 353 2.22 -10.61 4.56
CA TYR A 353 1.24 -9.58 4.88
C TYR A 353 0.38 -9.17 3.68
N ASN A 354 0.86 -9.38 2.45
CA ASN A 354 0.23 -8.91 1.22
C ASN A 354 -0.17 -10.07 0.28
N GLU A 355 -0.97 -9.75 -0.74
CA GLU A 355 -1.57 -10.71 -1.67
C GLU A 355 -0.86 -10.77 -3.02
N GLY A 356 0.42 -10.40 -3.08
CA GLY A 356 1.26 -10.58 -4.26
C GLY A 356 0.71 -9.75 -5.41
N CYS A 357 0.41 -10.35 -6.56
CA CYS A 357 -0.19 -9.58 -7.64
C CYS A 357 -1.65 -9.16 -7.39
N SER A 358 -2.38 -9.78 -6.46
CA SER A 358 -3.79 -9.46 -6.18
C SER A 358 -3.99 -8.19 -5.36
N GLY A 359 -2.96 -7.35 -5.26
CA GLY A 359 -2.95 -6.15 -4.44
C GLY A 359 -2.21 -6.37 -3.12
N GLY A 360 -2.19 -5.30 -2.35
CA GLY A 360 -1.49 -5.19 -1.08
C GLY A 360 -1.37 -3.73 -0.67
N TRP A 361 -0.75 -3.50 0.49
CA TRP A 361 -0.58 -2.18 1.08
C TRP A 361 0.90 -1.85 1.25
N PRO A 362 1.36 -0.65 0.85
CA PRO A 362 2.77 -0.26 1.00
C PRO A 362 3.24 -0.35 2.45
N LEU A 363 2.38 0.03 3.41
CA LEU A 363 2.71 0.01 4.83
C LEU A 363 3.10 -1.40 5.31
N LEU A 364 2.45 -2.43 4.77
CA LEU A 364 2.74 -3.83 5.08
C LEU A 364 4.07 -4.31 4.49
N ASN A 365 4.54 -3.71 3.39
CA ASN A 365 5.94 -3.92 2.96
C ASN A 365 6.91 -3.34 3.98
N GLY A 366 6.61 -2.17 4.56
CA GLY A 366 7.39 -1.61 5.65
C GLY A 366 7.44 -2.50 6.90
N PHE A 367 6.31 -3.12 7.26
CA PHE A 367 6.25 -4.05 8.41
C PHE A 367 7.07 -5.31 8.16
N PHE A 368 6.92 -5.90 6.97
CA PHE A 368 7.71 -7.05 6.54
C PHE A 368 9.21 -6.74 6.52
N SER A 369 9.58 -5.62 5.91
CA SER A 369 10.97 -5.21 5.73
C SER A 369 11.65 -4.70 7.00
N ALA A 370 10.92 -4.56 8.11
CA ALA A 370 11.53 -4.36 9.42
C ALA A 370 12.25 -5.62 9.93
N ASP A 371 11.73 -6.80 9.57
CA ASP A 371 12.30 -8.07 10.01
C ASP A 371 13.13 -8.74 8.91
N PHE A 372 12.68 -8.63 7.65
CA PHE A 372 13.27 -9.34 6.51
C PHE A 372 13.85 -8.38 5.48
N SER A 373 15.16 -8.50 5.23
CA SER A 373 15.88 -7.64 4.29
C SER A 373 15.37 -7.78 2.87
N ILE A 374 15.18 -6.65 2.20
CA ILE A 374 14.89 -6.59 0.77
C ILE A 374 16.21 -6.84 0.03
N PRO A 375 16.28 -7.80 -0.91
CA PRO A 375 17.45 -8.01 -1.74
C PRO A 375 17.47 -7.04 -2.93
N SER A 376 18.57 -7.04 -3.67
CA SER A 376 18.66 -6.24 -4.89
C SER A 376 17.76 -6.80 -6.01
N GLU A 377 17.34 -5.92 -6.92
CA GLU A 377 16.63 -6.29 -8.15
C GLU A 377 17.41 -7.35 -8.96
N ALA A 378 18.74 -7.24 -9.00
CA ALA A 378 19.60 -8.23 -9.67
C ALA A 378 19.46 -9.65 -9.11
N CYS A 379 19.16 -9.79 -7.81
CA CYS A 379 19.03 -11.10 -7.20
C CYS A 379 17.67 -11.75 -7.46
N ALA A 380 16.61 -10.95 -7.40
CA ALA A 380 15.25 -11.39 -7.64
C ALA A 380 14.59 -10.45 -8.68
N PRO A 381 14.85 -10.65 -9.99
CA PRO A 381 14.38 -9.74 -11.04
C PRO A 381 12.87 -9.73 -11.19
N TYR A 382 12.32 -8.57 -11.57
CA TYR A 382 10.89 -8.34 -11.70
C TYR A 382 10.25 -9.09 -12.88
N LYS A 383 9.48 -10.12 -12.54
CA LYS A 383 8.74 -10.95 -13.49
C LYS A 383 7.36 -10.35 -13.79
N GLY A 384 6.71 -9.74 -12.80
CA GLY A 384 5.35 -9.19 -12.93
C GLY A 384 4.25 -10.25 -12.93
N TYR A 385 4.49 -11.34 -12.20
CA TYR A 385 3.49 -12.35 -11.83
C TYR A 385 4.00 -13.12 -10.61
N THR A 386 3.09 -13.74 -9.85
CA THR A 386 3.41 -14.59 -8.69
C THR A 386 3.16 -16.08 -8.93
N VAL A 387 2.36 -16.44 -9.95
CA VAL A 387 1.98 -17.84 -10.20
C VAL A 387 3.20 -18.69 -10.55
N GLY A 388 3.39 -19.75 -9.76
CA GLY A 388 4.48 -20.70 -9.94
C GLY A 388 5.82 -20.23 -9.40
N ASN A 389 5.89 -19.07 -8.74
CA ASN A 389 7.05 -18.67 -7.96
C ASN A 389 6.89 -19.17 -6.52
N GLU A 390 8.01 -19.46 -5.87
CA GLU A 390 8.06 -19.75 -4.44
C GLU A 390 9.03 -18.78 -3.75
N CYS A 391 8.75 -18.37 -2.51
CA CYS A 391 9.68 -17.51 -1.78
C CYS A 391 11.07 -18.16 -1.61
N SER A 392 11.12 -19.49 -1.51
CA SER A 392 12.34 -20.31 -1.45
C SER A 392 13.27 -20.11 -2.65
N ASP A 393 12.75 -19.68 -3.81
CA ASP A 393 13.53 -19.34 -5.00
C ASP A 393 14.57 -18.24 -4.71
N HIS A 394 14.30 -17.41 -3.70
CA HIS A 394 15.12 -16.25 -3.32
C HIS A 394 16.02 -16.51 -2.11
N SER A 395 16.12 -17.76 -1.63
CA SER A 395 16.85 -18.13 -0.40
C SER A 395 18.36 -17.83 -0.42
N ASN A 396 18.96 -17.70 -1.60
CA ASN A 396 20.37 -17.36 -1.76
C ASN A 396 20.62 -15.86 -1.93
N CYS A 397 19.57 -15.04 -1.85
CA CYS A 397 19.72 -13.60 -2.01
C CYS A 397 20.41 -12.94 -0.83
N GLN A 398 21.33 -12.04 -1.13
CA GLN A 398 22.00 -11.24 -0.12
C GLN A 398 21.06 -10.18 0.42
N GLU A 399 21.09 -10.01 1.74
CA GLU A 399 20.42 -8.93 2.42
C GLU A 399 21.00 -7.57 2.02
N LYS A 400 20.14 -6.60 1.72
CA LYS A 400 20.59 -5.26 1.30
C LYS A 400 20.00 -4.12 2.14
N VAL A 401 18.68 -4.08 2.27
CA VAL A 401 18.00 -2.98 2.95
C VAL A 401 16.89 -3.49 3.86
N LYS A 402 16.86 -3.01 5.10
CA LYS A 402 15.76 -3.14 6.06
C LYS A 402 15.09 -1.79 6.32
N VAL A 403 13.99 -1.83 7.07
CA VAL A 403 13.24 -0.66 7.52
C VAL A 403 13.30 -0.56 9.04
N SER A 404 13.81 0.53 9.62
CA SER A 404 13.71 0.73 11.08
C SER A 404 12.33 1.19 11.53
N GLU A 405 11.65 1.95 10.68
CA GLU A 405 10.40 2.60 11.01
C GLU A 405 9.51 2.66 9.78
N ALA A 406 8.25 2.29 9.94
CA ALA A 406 7.22 2.29 8.92
C ALA A 406 5.90 2.70 9.58
N ASN A 407 5.33 3.82 9.15
CA ASN A 407 4.11 4.39 9.73
C ASN A 407 3.34 5.22 8.70
N TYR A 408 2.05 5.44 8.96
CA TYR A 408 1.32 6.51 8.30
C TYR A 408 1.89 7.87 8.73
N ILE A 409 1.92 8.83 7.81
CA ILE A 409 2.18 10.23 8.14
C ILE A 409 1.02 10.72 9.01
N GLY A 410 1.34 11.37 10.14
CA GLY A 410 0.35 11.68 11.18
C GLY A 410 0.05 10.53 12.15
N GLY A 411 0.67 9.35 11.95
CA GLY A 411 0.65 8.23 12.90
C GLY A 411 -0.52 7.25 12.76
N ALA A 412 -1.58 7.60 12.01
CA ALA A 412 -2.71 6.71 11.75
C ALA A 412 -3.40 7.07 10.42
N TYR A 413 -4.21 6.15 9.90
CA TYR A 413 -5.05 6.39 8.72
C TYR A 413 -5.93 7.63 8.94
N GLY A 414 -5.94 8.52 7.95
CA GLY A 414 -6.69 9.77 7.97
C GLY A 414 -6.15 10.86 8.88
N MET A 415 -4.96 10.68 9.48
CA MET A 415 -4.28 11.70 10.30
C MET A 415 -3.21 12.49 9.56
N SER A 416 -3.00 12.22 8.28
CA SER A 416 -2.08 13.01 7.45
C SER A 416 -2.70 14.34 7.06
N SER A 417 -1.85 15.32 6.76
CA SER A 417 -2.19 16.64 6.24
C SER A 417 -1.20 17.03 5.13
N GLU A 418 -1.54 18.03 4.32
CA GLU A 418 -0.63 18.62 3.34
C GLU A 418 0.70 19.02 3.99
N LEU A 419 0.62 19.73 5.12
CA LEU A 419 1.79 20.18 5.88
C LEU A 419 2.67 19.01 6.33
N LEU A 420 2.09 17.96 6.94
CA LEU A 420 2.85 16.81 7.43
C LEU A 420 3.53 16.05 6.28
N MET A 421 2.87 15.93 5.13
CA MET A 421 3.44 15.32 3.93
C MET A 421 4.63 16.14 3.41
N MET A 422 4.48 17.46 3.27
CA MET A 422 5.57 18.35 2.84
C MET A 422 6.77 18.24 3.79
N LYS A 423 6.50 18.20 5.11
CA LYS A 423 7.55 18.07 6.12
C LYS A 423 8.32 16.76 5.98
N GLU A 424 7.61 15.63 5.85
CA GLU A 424 8.24 14.33 5.65
C GLU A 424 9.05 14.28 4.35
N ILE A 425 8.47 14.74 3.24
CA ILE A 425 9.14 14.75 1.94
C ILE A 425 10.42 15.57 2.00
N ARG A 426 10.36 16.79 2.55
CA ARG A 426 11.53 17.67 2.65
C ARG A 426 12.62 17.08 3.51
N ALA A 427 12.24 16.54 4.67
CA ALA A 427 13.20 16.14 5.69
C ALA A 427 13.89 14.81 5.32
N ARG A 428 13.12 13.87 4.75
CA ARG A 428 13.52 12.46 4.69
C ARG A 428 13.38 11.79 3.33
N GLY A 429 12.95 12.52 2.30
CA GLY A 429 12.83 11.99 0.95
C GLY A 429 11.41 11.59 0.57
N PRO A 430 11.21 11.04 -0.64
CA PRO A 430 9.90 10.67 -1.17
C PRO A 430 9.06 9.83 -0.21
N ILE A 431 7.74 9.88 -0.36
CA ILE A 431 6.76 9.11 0.44
C ILE A 431 5.90 8.27 -0.49
N VAL A 432 5.25 7.24 0.05
CA VAL A 432 4.21 6.53 -0.70
C VAL A 432 2.85 7.14 -0.35
N SER A 433 1.99 7.30 -1.34
CA SER A 433 0.59 7.60 -1.10
C SER A 433 -0.34 6.76 -1.97
N ASP A 434 -1.58 6.62 -1.51
CA ASP A 434 -2.65 5.87 -2.15
C ASP A 434 -3.75 6.81 -2.62
N LEU A 435 -4.31 6.56 -3.80
CA LEU A 435 -5.39 7.36 -4.37
C LEU A 435 -6.39 6.49 -5.12
N ASN A 436 -7.60 7.01 -5.32
CA ASN A 436 -8.62 6.44 -6.19
C ASN A 436 -8.47 7.00 -7.60
N VAL A 437 -7.74 6.28 -8.45
CA VAL A 437 -7.58 6.70 -9.83
C VAL A 437 -8.78 6.26 -10.68
N PRO A 438 -9.47 7.20 -11.34
CA PRO A 438 -10.51 6.89 -12.30
C PRO A 438 -9.89 6.36 -13.60
N LEU A 439 -10.72 5.77 -14.46
CA LEU A 439 -10.28 5.31 -15.79
C LEU A 439 -9.61 6.43 -16.62
N THR A 440 -10.06 7.68 -16.45
CA THR A 440 -9.47 8.86 -17.12
C THR A 440 -7.98 9.05 -16.80
N PHE A 441 -7.51 8.57 -15.65
CA PHE A 441 -6.09 8.62 -15.29
C PHE A 441 -5.21 7.85 -16.26
N SER A 442 -5.70 6.76 -16.87
CA SER A 442 -4.96 6.03 -17.91
C SER A 442 -4.67 6.85 -19.18
N TYR A 443 -5.38 7.98 -19.36
CA TYR A 443 -5.18 8.92 -20.46
C TYR A 443 -4.37 10.15 -20.06
N TYR A 444 -3.93 10.28 -18.81
CA TYR A 444 -3.12 11.42 -18.39
C TYR A 444 -1.86 11.53 -19.25
N ARG A 445 -1.63 12.73 -19.81
CA ARG A 445 -0.44 13.06 -20.60
C ARG A 445 0.46 14.07 -19.91
N ASN A 446 -0.10 15.19 -19.48
CA ASN A 446 0.63 16.27 -18.80
C ASN A 446 -0.35 17.23 -18.10
N GLY A 447 0.20 18.15 -17.30
CA GLY A 447 -0.55 19.17 -16.56
C GLY A 447 -0.92 18.72 -15.15
N ILE A 448 -1.72 19.50 -14.45
CA ILE A 448 -2.11 19.23 -13.06
C ILE A 448 -3.43 18.46 -13.08
N PHE A 449 -3.37 17.15 -12.81
CA PHE A 449 -4.55 16.31 -12.69
C PHE A 449 -5.39 16.77 -11.51
N SER A 450 -6.71 16.87 -11.71
CA SER A 450 -7.63 17.27 -10.65
C SER A 450 -8.97 16.57 -10.80
N ASP A 451 -9.70 16.48 -9.69
CA ASP A 451 -11.05 15.93 -9.63
C ASP A 451 -12.13 17.01 -9.90
N ASP A 452 -11.79 18.12 -10.55
CA ASP A 452 -12.74 19.23 -10.80
C ASP A 452 -13.99 18.82 -11.60
N HIS A 453 -13.90 17.73 -12.36
CA HIS A 453 -15.07 17.12 -13.02
C HIS A 453 -15.98 16.37 -12.02
N GLU A 454 -15.43 15.82 -10.94
CA GLU A 454 -16.14 15.11 -9.87
C GLU A 454 -16.63 16.08 -8.76
N LEU A 455 -15.96 17.23 -8.60
CA LEU A 455 -16.25 18.30 -7.63
C LEU A 455 -17.52 19.11 -7.88
N GLN A 456 -18.36 18.75 -8.84
CA GLN A 456 -19.76 19.18 -8.80
C GLN A 456 -20.57 18.49 -7.68
N LEU A 457 -19.94 17.67 -6.81
CA LEU A 457 -20.61 16.82 -5.82
C LEU A 457 -20.23 17.11 -4.35
N LYS A 458 -20.84 18.16 -3.80
CA LYS A 458 -21.59 18.14 -2.52
C LYS A 458 -21.01 17.34 -1.33
N LYS A 459 -20.02 17.87 -0.63
CA LYS A 459 -19.92 17.71 0.85
C LYS A 459 -19.82 19.09 1.50
N GLU A 460 -20.76 19.40 2.39
CA GLU A 460 -20.94 20.74 2.97
C GLU A 460 -19.67 21.26 3.69
N GLY A 461 -18.95 20.38 4.40
CA GLY A 461 -17.75 20.77 5.14
C GLY A 461 -16.55 21.21 4.28
N PHE A 462 -16.36 20.61 3.09
CA PHE A 462 -15.29 21.03 2.17
C PHE A 462 -15.60 22.38 1.51
N LYS A 463 -16.88 22.62 1.21
CA LYS A 463 -17.33 23.92 0.67
C LYS A 463 -17.16 25.04 1.70
N GLU A 464 -17.42 24.79 2.97
CA GLU A 464 -17.14 25.74 4.04
C GLU A 464 -15.65 26.07 4.15
N TYR A 465 -14.77 25.05 4.09
CA TYR A 465 -13.32 25.26 4.12
C TYR A 465 -12.82 26.21 3.02
N LEU A 466 -13.24 25.98 1.77
CA LEU A 466 -12.88 26.82 0.63
C LEU A 466 -13.38 28.28 0.75
N ASN A 467 -14.45 28.52 1.53
CA ASN A 467 -14.94 29.87 1.77
C ASN A 467 -14.18 30.59 2.88
N GLU A 468 -13.62 29.83 3.84
CA GLU A 468 -12.92 30.38 5.01
C GLU A 468 -11.43 30.60 4.77
N ASN A 469 -10.79 29.79 3.93
CA ASN A 469 -9.35 29.83 3.67
C ASN A 469 -9.08 29.95 2.17
N SER A 470 -8.01 30.64 1.79
CA SER A 470 -7.57 30.60 0.38
C SER A 470 -7.12 29.19 0.04
N VAL A 471 -7.40 28.74 -1.18
CA VAL A 471 -6.85 27.48 -1.72
C VAL A 471 -5.32 27.46 -1.72
N ASP A 472 -4.69 28.63 -1.64
CA ASP A 472 -3.23 28.80 -1.67
C ASP A 472 -2.56 28.45 -0.32
N GLU A 473 -3.29 28.48 0.80
CA GLU A 473 -2.71 28.24 2.12
C GLU A 473 -2.34 26.76 2.32
N VAL A 474 -1.16 26.50 2.92
CA VAL A 474 -0.74 25.14 3.30
C VAL A 474 -1.56 24.69 4.49
N THR A 475 -2.24 23.55 4.39
CA THR A 475 -3.18 23.09 5.41
C THR A 475 -2.55 22.05 6.34
N ASP A 476 -2.82 22.17 7.65
CA ASP A 476 -2.58 21.08 8.61
C ASP A 476 -3.85 20.27 8.91
N ARG A 477 -4.86 20.36 8.02
CA ARG A 477 -6.12 19.63 8.20
C ARG A 477 -5.97 18.18 7.77
N THR A 478 -6.54 17.31 8.57
CA THR A 478 -6.63 15.88 8.38
C THR A 478 -8.00 15.47 7.85
N LEU A 479 -8.18 14.21 7.44
CA LEU A 479 -9.51 13.71 7.08
C LEU A 479 -10.53 13.88 8.21
N ARG A 480 -10.07 13.76 9.46
CA ARG A 480 -10.93 13.90 10.65
C ARG A 480 -11.44 15.33 10.81
N ASP A 481 -10.61 16.32 10.48
CA ASP A 481 -11.03 17.73 10.49
C ASP A 481 -12.10 18.03 9.44
N TYR A 482 -12.18 17.20 8.39
CA TYR A 482 -13.25 17.24 7.38
C TYR A 482 -14.43 16.31 7.69
N HIS A 483 -14.43 15.62 8.84
CA HIS A 483 -15.40 14.58 9.20
C HIS A 483 -15.50 13.47 8.14
N ILE A 484 -14.36 13.10 7.56
CA ILE A 484 -14.24 12.01 6.60
C ILE A 484 -13.60 10.81 7.29
N GLU A 485 -14.39 9.77 7.55
CA GLU A 485 -13.90 8.57 8.25
C GLU A 485 -13.15 7.60 7.32
N TRP A 486 -13.42 7.65 6.02
CA TRP A 486 -12.87 6.73 5.02
C TRP A 486 -13.04 7.29 3.61
N GLN A 487 -12.07 7.01 2.75
CA GLN A 487 -12.13 7.31 1.32
C GLN A 487 -11.66 6.13 0.50
N TYR A 488 -12.45 5.75 -0.50
CA TYR A 488 -12.07 4.71 -1.44
C TYR A 488 -10.73 5.07 -2.11
N ILE A 489 -9.82 4.10 -2.19
CA ILE A 489 -8.49 4.20 -2.82
C ILE A 489 -8.18 2.87 -3.49
N ASN A 490 -7.42 2.89 -4.59
CA ASN A 490 -7.16 1.69 -5.39
C ASN A 490 -5.71 1.60 -5.90
N HIS A 491 -4.95 2.70 -5.96
CA HIS A 491 -3.61 2.71 -6.55
C HIS A 491 -2.57 3.40 -5.66
N SER A 492 -1.40 2.78 -5.50
CA SER A 492 -0.26 3.34 -4.73
C SER A 492 0.78 3.96 -5.67
N ILE A 493 1.27 5.15 -5.32
CA ILE A 493 2.29 5.91 -6.06
C ILE A 493 3.36 6.45 -5.12
N MET A 494 4.48 6.93 -5.68
CA MET A 494 5.49 7.67 -4.89
C MET A 494 5.32 9.17 -5.12
N ILE A 495 5.28 9.97 -4.05
CA ILE A 495 5.33 11.44 -4.13
C ILE A 495 6.78 11.88 -3.90
N VAL A 496 7.35 12.60 -4.87
CA VAL A 496 8.77 13.01 -4.89
C VAL A 496 8.98 14.50 -4.60
N GLY A 497 7.92 15.30 -4.58
CA GLY A 497 8.03 16.74 -4.47
C GLY A 497 6.69 17.46 -4.62
N TRP A 498 6.75 18.78 -4.67
CA TRP A 498 5.60 19.66 -4.87
C TRP A 498 6.01 20.94 -5.61
N GLY A 499 5.01 21.64 -6.14
CA GLY A 499 5.19 22.97 -6.68
C GLY A 499 3.88 23.73 -6.82
N GLU A 500 3.92 24.78 -7.63
CA GLU A 500 2.80 25.62 -7.98
C GLU A 500 3.01 26.16 -9.40
N GLU A 501 1.96 26.12 -10.23
CA GLU A 501 1.94 26.64 -11.60
C GLU A 501 0.61 27.37 -11.80
N ASP A 502 0.67 28.62 -12.28
CA ASP A 502 -0.50 29.47 -12.53
C ASP A 502 -1.50 29.57 -11.36
N GLY A 503 -0.98 29.58 -10.12
CA GLY A 503 -1.80 29.64 -8.89
C GLY A 503 -2.41 28.30 -8.47
N VAL A 504 -2.05 27.19 -9.13
CA VAL A 504 -2.50 25.84 -8.76
C VAL A 504 -1.35 25.06 -8.15
N LYS A 505 -1.48 24.76 -6.85
CA LYS A 505 -0.55 23.90 -6.11
C LYS A 505 -0.66 22.45 -6.59
N TYR A 506 0.47 21.77 -6.72
CA TYR A 506 0.49 20.36 -7.10
C TYR A 506 1.53 19.53 -6.32
N TRP A 507 1.25 18.24 -6.20
CA TRP A 507 2.21 17.18 -5.88
C TRP A 507 2.88 16.71 -7.17
N ILE A 508 4.16 16.36 -7.06
CA ILE A 508 4.91 15.67 -8.12
C ILE A 508 4.94 14.19 -7.75
N CYS A 509 4.31 13.37 -8.58
CA CYS A 509 4.10 11.96 -8.31
C CYS A 509 4.78 11.10 -9.38
N ARG A 510 5.36 9.97 -8.98
CA ARG A 510 5.85 8.92 -9.87
C ARG A 510 4.85 7.78 -9.91
N ASN A 511 4.50 7.37 -11.11
CA ASN A 511 3.65 6.22 -11.36
C ASN A 511 4.51 5.01 -11.79
N SER A 512 3.96 3.80 -11.67
CA SER A 512 4.63 2.53 -12.00
C SER A 512 4.21 1.99 -13.37
N TYR A 513 3.89 2.86 -14.33
CA TYR A 513 3.43 2.50 -15.68
C TYR A 513 4.54 2.65 -16.74
N GLY A 514 5.80 2.71 -16.31
CA GLY A 514 6.94 2.96 -17.18
C GLY A 514 7.09 4.43 -17.58
N ASP A 515 8.28 4.76 -18.07
CA ASP A 515 8.69 6.12 -18.44
C ASP A 515 7.92 6.71 -19.63
N ALA A 516 7.35 5.87 -20.50
CA ALA A 516 6.55 6.32 -21.63
C ALA A 516 5.16 6.88 -21.23
N TRP A 517 4.75 6.73 -19.97
CA TRP A 517 3.47 7.22 -19.45
C TRP A 517 3.56 8.60 -18.83
N GLY A 518 2.55 9.45 -19.02
CA GLY A 518 2.50 10.80 -18.46
C GLY A 518 3.73 11.65 -18.80
N GLU A 519 4.23 12.35 -17.78
CA GLU A 519 5.41 13.22 -17.83
C GLU A 519 6.68 12.42 -17.50
N GLN A 520 7.11 11.55 -18.42
CA GLN A 520 8.27 10.64 -18.23
C GLN A 520 8.11 9.71 -17.03
N GLY A 521 6.97 9.03 -16.94
CA GLY A 521 6.57 8.16 -15.82
C GLY A 521 6.00 8.91 -14.62
N HIS A 522 5.93 10.24 -14.68
CA HIS A 522 5.42 11.08 -13.61
C HIS A 522 4.08 11.71 -13.98
N PHE A 523 3.42 12.26 -12.98
CA PHE A 523 2.26 13.11 -13.14
C PHE A 523 2.24 14.17 -12.05
N ARG A 524 1.55 15.26 -12.33
CA ARG A 524 1.22 16.27 -11.33
C ARG A 524 -0.25 16.15 -10.98
N ILE A 525 -0.58 16.30 -9.71
CA ILE A 525 -1.95 16.24 -9.18
C ILE A 525 -2.12 17.37 -8.18
N ARG A 526 -3.31 17.99 -8.14
CA ARG A 526 -3.57 19.11 -7.24
C ARG A 526 -3.30 18.74 -5.77
N ARG A 527 -2.69 19.68 -5.05
CA ARG A 527 -2.25 19.54 -3.65
C ARG A 527 -3.07 20.44 -2.73
N GLY A 528 -3.30 19.97 -1.50
CA GLY A 528 -3.94 20.70 -0.41
C GLY A 528 -5.46 20.50 -0.32
N LEU A 529 -6.05 19.81 -1.28
CA LEU A 529 -7.49 19.56 -1.40
C LEU A 529 -7.85 18.07 -1.35
N ASN A 530 -6.86 17.20 -1.13
CA ASN A 530 -7.01 15.75 -1.08
C ASN A 530 -7.72 15.15 -2.31
N ASP A 531 -7.42 15.67 -3.51
CA ASP A 531 -7.91 15.15 -4.78
C ASP A 531 -7.67 13.64 -4.87
N TYR A 532 -8.73 12.89 -5.22
CA TYR A 532 -8.71 11.42 -5.31
C TYR A 532 -8.26 10.69 -4.04
N GLY A 533 -8.20 11.37 -2.89
CA GLY A 533 -7.76 10.78 -1.63
C GLY A 533 -6.26 10.69 -1.41
N ILE A 534 -5.45 11.33 -2.26
CA ILE A 534 -3.99 11.25 -2.22
C ILE A 534 -3.34 11.74 -0.92
N GLU A 535 -4.06 12.44 -0.05
CA GLU A 535 -3.55 12.95 1.23
C GLU A 535 -4.10 12.15 2.43
N SER A 536 -4.86 11.08 2.16
CA SER A 536 -5.63 10.34 3.17
C SER A 536 -4.81 9.29 3.93
N ALA A 537 -3.93 8.57 3.22
CA ALA A 537 -3.20 7.42 3.74
C ALA A 537 -1.70 7.39 3.39
N PRO A 538 -0.99 8.53 3.25
CA PRO A 538 0.42 8.49 2.91
C PRO A 538 1.25 7.86 4.03
N SER A 539 2.31 7.15 3.63
CA SER A 539 3.17 6.37 4.51
C SER A 539 4.64 6.66 4.23
N TYR A 540 5.45 6.53 5.28
CA TYR A 540 6.89 6.74 5.21
C TYR A 540 7.67 5.57 5.81
N TYR A 541 8.93 5.47 5.40
CA TYR A 541 9.81 4.35 5.73
C TYR A 541 11.24 4.84 5.97
N ILE A 542 11.90 4.39 7.03
CA ILE A 542 13.30 4.78 7.31
C ILE A 542 14.23 3.61 6.95
N PRO A 543 15.06 3.73 5.89
CA PRO A 543 15.92 2.65 5.46
C PRO A 543 17.16 2.47 6.34
N ILE A 544 17.56 1.21 6.52
CA ILE A 544 18.82 0.76 7.09
C ILE A 544 19.52 -0.17 6.09
N MET A 545 20.75 0.17 5.71
CA MET A 545 21.62 -0.73 4.92
C MET A 545 22.10 -1.90 5.79
N GLN A 546 22.18 -3.11 5.22
CA GLN A 546 22.74 -4.29 5.87
C GLN A 546 24.23 -4.50 5.57
#